data_AF-A0A7G8H3R6-F1
#
_entry.id   AF-A0A7G8H3R6-F1
#
_cell.length_a   1.000
_cell.length_b   1.000
_cell.length_c   1.000
_cell.angle_alpha   90.00
_cell.angle_beta   90.00
_cell.angle_gamma   90.00
#
_symmetry.space_group_name_H-M   'P 1'
#
loop_
_entity.id
_entity.type
_entity.pdbx_description
1 polymer ?
#
loop_
_entity_poly.entity_id
_entity_poly.type
_entity_poly.pdbx_seq_one_letter_code
_entity_poly.pdbx_strand_id
1 'polypeptide(L)'
;MDTPQQWVAESEAAELLAIKNSTIRTMRRDRRLEPGTHWIYATGTPNGPVTYNVTAIRESMAQRTKEMVAAEAQRRAALRKEKQDSIETFSNDPSVRAGS
;
A
#
# COMPACT_ATOMS: atom_id res chain seq x y z
N MET A 1 -6.40 -6.34 -22.77
CA MET A 1 -6.72 -7.73 -22.42
C MET A 1 -7.58 -7.67 -21.18
N ASP A 2 -8.90 -7.60 -21.35
CA ASP A 2 -9.84 -7.64 -20.23
C ASP A 2 -9.89 -9.08 -19.72
N THR A 3 -9.05 -9.40 -18.73
CA THR A 3 -9.25 -10.63 -17.97
C THR A 3 -10.63 -10.54 -17.32
N PRO A 4 -11.54 -11.49 -17.60
CA PRO A 4 -12.88 -11.45 -17.03
C PRO A 4 -12.76 -11.38 -15.51
N GLN A 5 -13.51 -10.46 -14.91
CA GLN A 5 -13.55 -10.24 -13.47
C GLN A 5 -14.05 -11.51 -12.78
N GLN A 6 -13.12 -12.33 -12.29
CA GLN A 6 -13.44 -13.61 -11.69
C GLN A 6 -13.83 -13.39 -10.22
N TRP A 7 -15.12 -13.58 -9.94
CA TRP A 7 -15.65 -13.62 -8.58
C TRP A 7 -15.52 -15.05 -8.05
N VAL A 8 -14.70 -15.24 -7.02
CA VAL A 8 -14.38 -16.57 -6.47
C VAL A 8 -14.68 -16.66 -4.98
N ALA A 9 -14.82 -17.87 -4.47
CA ALA A 9 -15.05 -18.11 -3.05
C ALA A 9 -13.81 -17.74 -2.19
N GLU A 10 -14.00 -17.60 -0.88
CA GLU A 10 -12.94 -17.16 0.04
C GLU A 10 -11.66 -18.00 -0.04
N SER A 11 -11.78 -19.33 -0.06
CA SER A 11 -10.62 -20.24 -0.10
C SER A 11 -9.80 -20.08 -1.37
N GLU A 12 -10.48 -20.03 -2.50
CA GLU A 12 -9.86 -19.85 -3.82
C GLU A 12 -9.25 -18.44 -3.94
N ALA A 13 -9.95 -17.41 -3.45
CA ALA A 13 -9.42 -16.05 -3.41
C ALA A 13 -8.12 -15.97 -2.60
N ALA A 14 -8.09 -16.61 -1.43
CA ALA A 14 -6.92 -16.61 -0.57
C ALA A 14 -5.74 -17.34 -1.22
N GLU A 15 -6.00 -18.47 -1.88
CA GLU A 15 -4.99 -19.21 -2.64
C GLU A 15 -4.43 -18.39 -3.81
N LEU A 16 -5.30 -17.79 -4.64
CA LEU A 16 -4.90 -16.95 -5.76
C LEU A 16 -4.14 -15.69 -5.31
N LEU A 17 -4.46 -15.16 -4.13
CA LEU A 17 -3.75 -14.02 -3.54
C LEU A 17 -2.50 -14.45 -2.74
N ALA A 18 -2.23 -15.74 -2.62
CA ALA A 18 -1.17 -16.31 -1.79
C ALA A 18 -1.19 -15.80 -0.32
N ILE A 19 -2.39 -15.71 0.27
CA ILE A 19 -2.61 -15.30 1.65
C ILE A 19 -3.45 -16.33 2.41
N LYS A 20 -3.51 -16.22 3.75
CA LYS A 20 -4.39 -17.06 4.56
C LYS A 20 -5.85 -16.58 4.46
N ASN A 21 -6.80 -17.51 4.57
CA ASN A 21 -8.24 -17.20 4.71
C ASN A 21 -8.53 -16.21 5.85
N SER A 22 -7.84 -16.36 6.99
CA SER A 22 -7.96 -15.41 8.09
C SER A 22 -7.53 -14.00 7.70
N THR A 23 -6.50 -13.87 6.85
CA THR A 23 -6.00 -12.57 6.37
C THR A 23 -7.04 -11.87 5.50
N ILE A 24 -7.64 -12.55 4.52
CA ILE A 24 -8.65 -11.92 3.64
C ILE A 24 -9.91 -11.51 4.42
N ARG A 25 -10.33 -12.32 5.41
CA ARG A 25 -11.43 -11.96 6.33
C ARG A 25 -11.10 -10.74 7.18
N THR A 26 -9.88 -10.66 7.69
CA THR A 26 -9.43 -9.50 8.47
C THR A 26 -9.34 -8.25 7.62
N MET A 27 -8.78 -8.33 6.40
CA MET A 27 -8.78 -7.20 5.46
C MET A 27 -10.19 -6.70 5.15
N ARG A 28 -11.17 -7.60 5.02
CA ARG A 28 -12.60 -7.24 4.87
C ARG A 28 -13.13 -6.52 6.11
N ARG A 29 -12.90 -7.08 7.31
CA ARG A 29 -13.33 -6.51 8.59
C ARG A 29 -12.75 -5.11 8.83
N ASP A 30 -11.47 -4.94 8.49
CA ASP A 30 -10.72 -3.69 8.65
C ASP A 30 -11.04 -2.66 7.55
N ARG A 31 -12.04 -2.94 6.70
CA ARG A 31 -12.46 -2.09 5.56
C ARG A 31 -11.33 -1.77 4.57
N ARG A 32 -10.29 -2.60 4.54
CA ARG A 32 -9.24 -2.53 3.52
C ARG A 32 -9.72 -3.03 2.16
N LEU A 33 -10.81 -3.81 2.15
CA LEU A 33 -11.50 -4.29 0.96
C LEU A 33 -12.87 -3.61 0.84
N GLU A 34 -13.11 -2.90 -0.25
CA GLU A 34 -14.35 -2.17 -0.51
C GLU A 34 -15.47 -3.13 -0.94
N PRO A 35 -16.67 -3.04 -0.33
CA PRO A 35 -17.84 -3.80 -0.77
C PRO A 35 -18.27 -3.36 -2.17
N GLY A 36 -18.71 -4.29 -3.01
CA GLY A 36 -19.10 -4.03 -4.40
C GLY A 36 -17.92 -4.05 -5.37
N THR A 37 -16.74 -3.59 -4.95
CA THR A 37 -15.53 -3.57 -5.78
C THR A 37 -14.68 -4.83 -5.58
N HIS A 38 -14.32 -5.10 -4.32
CA HIS A 38 -13.40 -6.19 -3.95
C HIS A 38 -14.13 -7.45 -3.48
N TRP A 39 -15.33 -7.30 -2.93
CA TRP A 39 -16.13 -8.43 -2.44
C TRP A 39 -17.62 -8.12 -2.49
N ILE A 40 -18.43 -9.17 -2.65
CA ILE A 40 -19.89 -9.09 -2.65
C ILE A 40 -20.50 -10.26 -1.86
N TYR A 41 -21.73 -10.10 -1.40
CA TYR A 41 -22.55 -11.24 -0.98
C TYR A 41 -23.03 -11.97 -2.23
N ALA A 42 -22.67 -13.24 -2.39
CA ALA A 42 -23.00 -14.06 -3.55
C ALA A 42 -24.51 -14.19 -3.76
N THR A 43 -25.28 -14.16 -2.67
CA THR A 43 -26.75 -14.25 -2.66
C THR A 43 -27.44 -12.88 -2.71
N GLY A 44 -26.68 -11.77 -2.70
CA GLY A 44 -27.22 -10.42 -2.60
C GLY A 44 -27.83 -10.07 -1.23
N THR A 45 -27.82 -10.99 -0.27
CA THR A 45 -28.36 -10.80 1.09
C THR A 45 -27.26 -10.55 2.12
N PRO A 46 -27.49 -9.67 3.11
CA PRO A 46 -26.56 -9.50 4.22
C PRO A 46 -26.30 -10.84 4.93
N ASN A 47 -25.06 -11.05 5.37
CA ASN A 47 -24.60 -12.27 6.06
C ASN A 47 -24.61 -13.56 5.21
N GLY A 48 -24.86 -13.47 3.90
CA GLY A 48 -24.73 -14.60 2.98
C GLY A 48 -23.27 -14.97 2.69
N PRO A 49 -23.04 -16.03 1.88
CA PRO A 49 -21.72 -16.38 1.38
C PRO A 49 -21.07 -15.19 0.67
N VAL A 50 -19.76 -15.03 0.85
CA VAL A 50 -19.00 -13.91 0.26
C VAL A 50 -18.11 -14.42 -0.87
N THR A 51 -18.13 -13.69 -1.98
CA THR A 51 -17.19 -13.88 -3.10
C THR A 51 -16.29 -12.66 -3.24
N TYR A 52 -15.12 -12.88 -3.82
CA TYR A 52 -14.06 -11.88 -3.93
C TYR A 52 -13.64 -11.70 -5.37
N ASN A 53 -13.39 -10.45 -5.74
CA ASN A 53 -12.79 -10.08 -7.01
C ASN A 53 -11.27 -9.98 -6.83
N VAL A 54 -10.58 -11.04 -7.23
CA VAL A 54 -9.12 -11.14 -7.06
C VAL A 54 -8.37 -10.08 -7.85
N THR A 55 -8.84 -9.75 -9.06
CA THR A 55 -8.21 -8.76 -9.93
C THR A 55 -8.22 -7.37 -9.31
N ALA A 56 -9.39 -6.87 -8.89
CA ALA A 56 -9.46 -5.54 -8.27
C ALA A 56 -8.71 -5.48 -6.93
N ILE A 57 -8.71 -6.58 -6.17
CA ILE A 57 -7.91 -6.65 -4.94
C ILE A 57 -6.41 -6.48 -5.25
N ARG A 58 -5.90 -7.17 -6.29
CA ARG A 58 -4.49 -7.04 -6.71
C ARG A 58 -4.17 -5.63 -7.18
N GLU A 59 -5.03 -5.00 -7.97
CA GLU A 59 -4.85 -3.63 -8.44
C GLU A 59 -4.78 -2.63 -7.27
N SER A 60 -5.73 -2.72 -6.34
CA SER A 60 -5.74 -1.90 -5.13
C SER A 60 -4.51 -2.12 -4.26
N MET A 61 -4.04 -3.37 -4.13
CA MET A 61 -2.80 -3.66 -3.41
C MET A 61 -1.58 -3.07 -4.12
N ALA A 62 -1.48 -3.24 -5.43
CA ALA A 62 -0.39 -2.68 -6.22
C ALA A 62 -0.34 -1.15 -6.12
N GLN A 63 -1.50 -0.48 -6.17
CA GLN A 63 -1.58 0.97 -6.02
C GLN A 63 -1.11 1.43 -4.63
N ARG A 64 -1.60 0.79 -3.55
CA ARG A 64 -1.15 1.09 -2.19
C ARG A 64 0.36 0.85 -2.01
N THR A 65 0.90 -0.20 -2.61
CA THR A 65 2.35 -0.46 -2.57
C THR A 65 3.13 0.67 -3.27
N LYS A 66 2.67 1.13 -4.44
CA LYS A 66 3.30 2.27 -5.13
C LYS A 66 3.30 3.52 -4.27
N GLU A 67 2.18 3.84 -3.63
CA GLU A 67 2.04 4.98 -2.74
C GLU A 67 2.96 4.88 -1.51
N MET A 68 3.03 3.70 -0.88
CA MET A 68 3.93 3.45 0.25
C MET A 68 5.39 3.64 -0.13
N VAL A 69 5.81 3.08 -1.27
CA VAL A 69 7.19 3.20 -1.77
C VAL A 69 7.51 4.66 -2.14
N ALA A 70 6.59 5.36 -2.80
CA ALA A 70 6.77 6.77 -3.14
C ALA A 70 6.90 7.65 -1.88
N ALA A 71 6.04 7.43 -0.88
CA ALA A 71 6.08 8.15 0.39
C ALA A 71 7.38 7.88 1.17
N GLU A 72 7.91 6.66 1.10
CA GLU A 72 9.22 6.35 1.69
C GLU A 72 10.38 7.02 0.94
N ALA A 73 10.36 7.01 -0.39
CA ALA A 73 11.36 7.70 -1.20
C ALA A 73 11.39 9.21 -0.92
N GLN A 74 10.22 9.85 -0.81
CA GLN A 74 10.09 11.26 -0.44
C GLN A 74 10.66 11.55 0.95
N ARG A 75 10.34 10.70 1.95
CA ARG A 75 10.91 10.83 3.31
C ARG A 75 12.43 10.74 3.31
N ARG A 76 13.00 9.80 2.55
CA ARG A 76 14.46 9.67 2.41
C ARG A 76 15.10 10.86 1.71
N ALA A 77 14.43 11.42 0.69
CA ALA A 77 14.92 12.61 -0.01
C ALA A 77 14.90 13.85 0.90
N ALA A 78 13.84 14.05 1.70
CA ALA A 78 13.74 15.13 2.67
C ALA A 78 14.87 15.05 3.72
N LEU A 79 15.12 13.87 4.28
CA LEU A 79 16.22 13.66 5.24
C LEU A 79 17.60 13.92 4.62
N ARG A 80 17.80 13.58 3.34
CA ARG A 80 19.06 13.89 2.64
C ARG A 80 19.24 15.39 2.44
N LYS A 81 18.17 16.10 2.08
CA LYS A 81 18.19 17.55 1.91
C LYS A 81 18.49 18.25 3.24
N GLU A 82 17.81 17.88 4.32
CA GLU A 82 18.08 18.42 5.66
C GLU A 82 19.54 18.20 6.11
N LYS A 83 20.11 17.03 5.81
CA LYS A 83 21.54 16.75 6.05
C LYS A 83 22.48 17.60 5.18
N GLN A 84 22.14 17.85 3.92
CA GLN A 84 22.93 18.73 3.06
C GLN A 84 22.86 20.19 3.51
N ASP A 85 21.66 20.69 3.77
CA ASP A 85 21.41 22.06 4.24
C ASP A 85 22.14 22.34 5.57
N SER A 86 22.17 21.36 6.49
CA SER A 86 22.92 21.48 7.74
C SER A 86 24.44 21.47 7.55
N ILE A 87 24.99 20.66 6.64
CA ILE A 87 26.44 20.66 6.32
C ILE A 87 26.87 22.00 5.70
N GLU A 88 26.09 22.56 4.78
CA GLU A 88 26.41 23.85 4.16
C GLU A 88 26.38 25.00 5.17
N THR A 89 25.49 24.94 6.17
CA THR A 89 25.41 25.94 7.24
C THR A 89 26.65 25.95 8.15
N PHE A 90 27.26 24.79 8.42
CA PHE A 90 28.49 24.69 9.21
C PHE A 90 29.76 25.10 8.44
N SER A 91 29.76 24.98 7.12
CA SER A 91 30.94 25.28 6.30
C SER A 91 31.14 26.76 5.99
N ASN A 92 30.21 27.63 6.41
CA ASN A 92 30.21 29.06 6.11
C ASN A 92 30.59 29.96 7.32
N ASP A 93 31.33 29.43 8.30
CA ASP A 93 31.93 30.23 9.36
C ASP A 93 33.38 30.62 8.96
N PRO A 94 33.65 31.89 8.58
CA PRO A 94 34.98 32.33 8.17
C PRO A 94 35.88 32.68 9.38
N SER A 95 35.57 32.22 10.60
CA SER A 95 36.23 32.68 11.82
C SER A 95 37.48 31.89 12.25
N VAL A 96 38.36 31.47 11.33
CA VAL A 96 39.75 31.17 11.75
C VAL A 96 40.77 31.55 10.68
N ARG A 97 41.10 32.84 10.59
CA ARG A 97 42.41 33.27 10.11
C ARG A 97 43.13 33.98 11.25
N ALA A 98 43.70 33.17 12.13
CA ALA A 98 44.75 33.60 13.04
C ALA A 98 46.04 33.82 12.25
N GLY A 99 46.77 34.89 12.57
CA GLY A 99 48.20 35.02 12.33
C GLY A 99 48.60 35.91 11.16
N SER A 100 48.91 37.18 11.44
CA SER A 100 50.29 37.71 11.49
C SER A 100 50.27 39.19 11.84
#